data_AF-A0A1S4CIC0-F1
#
_entry.id   AF-A0A1S4CIC0-F1
#
_cell.length_a   1.000
_cell.length_b   1.000
_cell.length_c   1.000
_cell.angle_alpha   90.00
_cell.angle_beta   90.00
_cell.angle_gamma   90.00
#
_symmetry.space_group_name_H-M   'P 1'
#
loop_
_entity.id
_entity.type
_entity.pdbx_description
1 polymer ?
#
loop_
_entity_poly.entity_id
_entity_poly.type
_entity_poly.pdbx_seq_one_letter_code
_entity_poly.pdbx_strand_id
1 'polypeptide(L)'
;MKKKSEKKPRVLCLHGHGASGEILKKEMELGWPQIVLEKLDLVFLNGPFLLQDKVDSHDIFHPPYYEWFQKGAIVTATMPGMQRERVVLTKIPNIKFVIIISGFKFGAPEFGCPKLAANAYSSPIECPSLHFIGEKETKKTSEEELVKCFVNPVVIHHPEGHKVPNLDAESVKTVIAFINKVKKIKMALQGNSKM
;
A
#
# COMPACT_ATOMS: atom_id res chain seq x y z
N MET A 1 24.79 28.09 6.80
CA MET A 1 23.47 27.56 7.20
C MET A 1 23.32 26.15 6.66
N LYS A 2 23.23 25.11 7.51
CA LYS A 2 22.95 23.75 7.02
C LYS A 2 21.48 23.69 6.59
N LYS A 3 21.23 23.46 5.29
CA LYS A 3 19.89 23.22 4.74
C LYS A 3 19.33 22.01 5.49
N LYS A 4 18.34 22.21 6.36
CA LYS A 4 17.69 21.11 7.10
C LYS A 4 17.09 20.20 6.02
N SER A 5 17.61 18.99 5.86
CA SER A 5 17.10 18.08 4.84
C SER A 5 15.62 17.81 5.12
N GLU A 6 14.79 17.97 4.10
CA GLU A 6 13.37 17.73 4.24
C GLU A 6 13.14 16.24 4.56
N LYS A 7 12.45 15.95 5.67
CA LYS A 7 12.20 14.56 6.08
C LYS A 7 11.18 13.93 5.13
N LYS A 8 11.60 12.90 4.39
CA LYS A 8 10.73 12.12 3.50
C LYS A 8 9.82 11.19 4.32
N PRO A 9 8.54 11.00 3.95
CA PRO A 9 7.72 9.93 4.49
C PRO A 9 8.37 8.58 4.18
N ARG A 10 8.53 7.75 5.20
CA ARG A 10 9.01 6.38 5.04
C ARG A 10 7.83 5.46 4.75
N VAL A 11 7.95 4.66 3.69
CA VAL A 11 6.92 3.75 3.21
C VAL A 11 7.48 2.33 3.21
N LEU A 12 6.76 1.42 3.85
CA LEU A 12 7.02 0.00 3.73
C LEU A 12 6.25 -0.54 2.52
N CYS A 13 6.96 -1.10 1.56
CA CYS A 13 6.40 -1.59 0.30
C CYS A 13 6.24 -3.11 0.34
N LEU A 14 5.00 -3.59 0.20
CA LEU A 14 4.65 -5.02 0.21
C LEU A 14 4.23 -5.44 -1.21
N HIS A 15 4.95 -6.39 -1.81
CA HIS A 15 4.67 -6.85 -3.18
C HIS A 15 3.39 -7.71 -3.29
N GLY A 16 2.93 -7.91 -4.53
CA GLY A 16 1.79 -8.78 -4.85
C GLY A 16 2.13 -10.27 -4.78
N HIS A 17 1.18 -11.12 -5.19
CA HIS A 17 1.41 -12.56 -5.38
C HIS A 17 2.51 -12.78 -6.42
N GLY A 18 3.39 -13.77 -6.20
CA GLY A 18 4.37 -14.15 -7.21
C GLY A 18 5.42 -13.10 -7.54
N ALA A 19 5.78 -12.25 -6.57
CA ALA A 19 6.70 -11.12 -6.78
C ALA A 19 7.76 -11.05 -5.67
N SER A 20 8.61 -10.03 -5.69
CA SER A 20 9.58 -9.76 -4.62
C SER A 20 9.66 -8.27 -4.37
N GLY A 21 10.32 -7.88 -3.28
CA GLY A 21 10.59 -6.47 -2.98
C GLY A 21 11.35 -5.78 -4.13
N GLU A 22 12.31 -6.47 -4.75
CA GLU A 22 13.05 -5.91 -5.89
C GLU A 22 12.23 -5.87 -7.18
N ILE A 23 11.31 -6.81 -7.40
CA ILE A 23 10.40 -6.76 -8.54
C ILE A 23 9.47 -5.55 -8.39
N LEU A 24 8.84 -5.37 -7.23
CA LEU A 24 7.97 -4.22 -6.97
C LEU A 24 8.74 -2.90 -7.12
N LYS A 25 9.99 -2.85 -6.64
CA LYS A 25 10.85 -1.67 -6.82
C LYS A 25 11.07 -1.35 -8.30
N LYS A 26 11.41 -2.34 -9.13
CA LYS A 26 11.57 -2.14 -10.58
C LYS A 26 10.27 -1.73 -11.25
N GLU A 27 9.14 -2.34 -10.90
CA GLU A 27 7.82 -1.95 -11.42
C GLU A 27 7.50 -0.47 -11.09
N MET A 28 7.80 -0.03 -9.87
CA MET A 28 7.67 1.38 -9.49
C MET A 28 8.64 2.29 -10.23
N GLU A 29 9.92 1.90 -10.39
CA GLU A 29 10.92 2.68 -11.13
C GLU A 29 10.58 2.83 -12.62
N LEU A 30 9.91 1.83 -13.20
CA LEU A 30 9.42 1.87 -14.58
C LEU A 30 8.15 2.74 -14.72
N GLY A 31 7.23 2.64 -13.77
CA GLY A 31 5.93 3.33 -13.87
C GLY A 31 5.89 4.74 -13.28
N TRP A 32 6.74 5.05 -12.29
CA TRP A 32 6.66 6.28 -11.52
C TRP A 32 7.89 7.17 -11.81
N PRO A 33 7.69 8.46 -12.15
CA PRO A 33 8.80 9.34 -12.46
C PRO A 33 9.63 9.67 -11.21
N GLN A 34 10.93 9.94 -11.40
CA GLN A 34 11.88 10.22 -10.32
C GLN A 34 11.42 11.36 -9.38
N ILE A 35 10.73 12.38 -9.89
CA ILE A 35 10.19 13.47 -9.06
C ILE A 35 9.21 13.00 -7.97
N VAL A 36 8.52 11.87 -8.18
CA VAL A 36 7.66 11.22 -7.18
C VAL A 36 8.51 10.35 -6.26
N LEU A 37 9.33 9.47 -6.82
CA LEU A 37 10.15 8.50 -6.07
C LEU A 37 11.09 9.20 -5.08
N GLU A 38 11.75 10.29 -5.49
CA GLU A 38 12.66 11.06 -4.67
C GLU A 38 11.98 11.75 -3.47
N LYS A 39 10.65 11.83 -3.43
CA LYS A 39 9.91 12.41 -2.29
C LYS A 39 9.61 11.41 -1.18
N LEU A 40 9.84 10.12 -1.42
CA LEU A 40 9.57 9.02 -0.51
C LEU A 40 10.88 8.35 -0.05
N ASP A 41 10.84 7.76 1.14
CA ASP A 41 11.87 6.85 1.65
C ASP A 41 11.27 5.43 1.59
N LEU A 42 11.48 4.73 0.49
CA LEU A 42 10.83 3.45 0.17
C LEU A 42 11.66 2.27 0.70
N VAL A 43 11.04 1.39 1.47
CA VAL A 43 11.64 0.16 2.01
C VAL A 43 10.87 -1.04 1.46
N PHE A 44 11.51 -1.83 0.62
CA PHE A 44 10.90 -2.99 -0.02
C PHE A 44 11.25 -4.26 0.75
N LEU A 45 10.24 -5.09 1.05
CA LEU A 45 10.42 -6.37 1.74
C LEU A 45 9.94 -7.53 0.87
N ASN A 46 10.54 -8.69 1.11
CA ASN A 46 10.03 -9.96 0.60
C ASN A 46 9.03 -10.57 1.58
N GLY A 47 8.02 -11.24 1.04
CA GLY A 47 7.17 -12.15 1.78
C GLY A 47 7.97 -13.32 2.36
N PRO A 48 7.52 -13.93 3.47
CA PRO A 48 8.26 -15.00 4.13
C PRO A 48 8.19 -16.34 3.39
N PHE A 49 7.27 -16.51 2.43
CA PHE A 49 7.08 -17.77 1.71
C PHE A 49 7.76 -17.70 0.35
N LEU A 50 8.74 -18.56 0.09
CA LEU A 50 9.38 -18.69 -1.22
C LEU A 50 8.48 -19.53 -2.16
N LEU A 51 8.23 -19.03 -3.37
CA LEU A 51 7.56 -19.78 -4.43
C LEU A 51 8.61 -20.45 -5.31
N GLN A 52 8.53 -21.79 -5.41
CA GLN A 52 9.49 -22.59 -6.18
C GLN A 52 9.15 -22.64 -7.68
N ASP A 53 7.88 -22.50 -8.02
CA ASP A 53 7.40 -22.61 -9.40
C ASP A 53 7.41 -21.27 -10.14
N LYS A 54 7.53 -21.35 -11.47
CA LYS A 54 7.43 -20.20 -12.36
C LYS A 54 6.03 -19.58 -12.20
N VAL A 55 5.98 -18.31 -11.85
CA VAL A 55 4.74 -17.54 -11.90
C VAL A 55 4.58 -17.05 -13.33
N ASP A 56 3.47 -17.38 -13.99
CA ASP A 56 3.23 -17.11 -15.42
C ASP A 56 3.21 -15.61 -15.79
N SER A 57 3.23 -14.70 -14.81
CA SER A 57 2.88 -13.29 -15.02
C SER A 57 4.02 -12.36 -15.41
N HIS A 58 5.28 -12.80 -15.40
CA HIS A 58 6.40 -11.88 -15.60
C HIS A 58 7.50 -12.45 -16.50
N ASP A 59 7.30 -12.36 -17.82
CA ASP A 59 8.34 -12.74 -18.81
C ASP A 59 9.65 -11.92 -18.68
N ILE A 60 9.62 -10.79 -17.97
CA ILE A 60 10.76 -9.89 -17.77
C ILE A 60 11.42 -9.97 -16.39
N PHE A 61 10.72 -10.47 -15.37
CA PHE A 61 11.25 -10.55 -14.01
C PHE A 61 11.46 -11.99 -13.60
N HIS A 62 12.67 -12.27 -13.11
CA HIS A 62 13.13 -13.61 -12.78
C HIS A 62 13.05 -13.87 -11.27
N PRO A 63 12.97 -15.15 -10.83
CA PRO A 63 12.96 -15.54 -9.42
C PRO A 63 14.20 -15.03 -8.65
N PRO A 64 14.16 -15.02 -7.30
CA PRO A 64 13.14 -15.64 -6.43
C PRO A 64 11.84 -14.85 -6.33
N TYR A 65 10.72 -15.57 -6.37
CA TYR A 65 9.39 -15.05 -6.09
C TYR A 65 8.99 -15.42 -4.66
N TYR A 66 8.27 -14.51 -4.03
CA TYR A 66 7.81 -14.63 -2.67
C TYR A 66 6.31 -14.40 -2.58
N GLU A 67 5.75 -14.84 -1.46
CA GLU A 67 4.36 -14.62 -1.12
C GLU A 67 4.22 -14.27 0.37
N TRP A 68 3.19 -13.48 0.64
CA TRP A 68 2.69 -13.16 1.96
C TRP A 68 1.60 -14.17 2.34
N PHE A 69 1.22 -14.26 3.62
CA PHE A 69 0.08 -15.10 4.01
C PHE A 69 -1.24 -14.73 3.28
N GLN A 70 -1.31 -13.51 2.74
CA GLN A 70 -2.30 -13.03 1.79
C GLN A 70 -1.72 -11.87 0.97
N LYS A 71 -2.22 -11.57 -0.24
CA LYS A 71 -1.70 -10.52 -1.14
C LYS A 71 -1.36 -9.20 -0.42
N GLY A 72 -0.21 -8.60 -0.76
CA GLY A 72 0.34 -7.42 -0.06
C GLY A 72 -0.62 -6.21 0.02
N ALA A 73 -1.37 -5.94 -1.05
CA ALA A 73 -2.35 -4.85 -1.06
C ALA A 73 -3.54 -5.08 -0.11
N ILE A 74 -3.98 -6.34 0.07
CA ILE A 74 -5.05 -6.72 1.00
C ILE A 74 -4.57 -6.49 2.44
N VAL A 75 -3.38 -6.97 2.76
CA VAL A 75 -2.75 -6.78 4.08
C VAL A 75 -2.60 -5.29 4.38
N THR A 76 -2.04 -4.53 3.43
CA THR A 76 -1.85 -3.08 3.54
C THR A 76 -3.16 -2.34 3.83
N ALA A 77 -4.24 -2.67 3.13
CA ALA A 77 -5.52 -2.00 3.30
C ALA A 77 -6.22 -2.33 4.61
N THR A 78 -5.99 -3.53 5.17
CA THR A 78 -6.65 -4.01 6.39
C THR A 78 -5.93 -3.56 7.66
N MET A 79 -4.60 -3.42 7.59
CA MET A 79 -3.74 -3.17 8.75
C MET A 79 -4.13 -1.93 9.59
N PRO A 80 -4.52 -0.78 9.02
CA PRO A 80 -4.94 0.37 9.83
C PRO A 80 -6.16 0.04 10.71
N GLY A 81 -7.13 -0.68 10.17
CA GLY A 81 -8.29 -1.15 10.92
C GLY A 81 -7.91 -2.14 12.02
N MET A 82 -7.07 -3.13 11.70
CA MET A 82 -6.57 -4.10 12.70
C MET A 82 -5.74 -3.42 13.81
N GLN A 83 -4.97 -2.39 13.49
CA GLN A 83 -4.19 -1.65 14.48
C GLN A 83 -5.11 -0.82 15.39
N ARG A 84 -6.17 -0.21 14.85
CA ARG A 84 -7.24 0.44 15.64
C ARG A 84 -7.84 -0.52 16.65
N GLU A 85 -8.14 -1.75 16.22
CA GLU A 85 -8.66 -2.82 17.09
C GLU A 85 -7.60 -3.42 18.04
N ARG A 86 -6.35 -2.93 17.99
CA ARG A 86 -5.22 -3.38 18.83
C ARG A 86 -4.89 -4.87 18.70
N VAL A 87 -5.12 -5.45 17.52
CA VAL A 87 -4.79 -6.86 17.25
C VAL A 87 -3.50 -7.04 16.46
N VAL A 88 -2.95 -5.96 15.89
CA VAL A 88 -1.63 -5.94 15.23
C VAL A 88 -0.87 -4.65 15.59
N LEU A 89 0.46 -4.68 15.48
CA LEU A 89 1.34 -3.50 15.60
C LEU A 89 1.09 -2.63 16.85
N THR A 90 0.77 -3.26 17.99
CA THR A 90 0.37 -2.58 19.24
C THR A 90 1.51 -1.86 19.96
N LYS A 91 2.76 -2.21 19.63
CA LYS A 91 3.98 -1.66 20.26
C LYS A 91 4.66 -0.59 19.43
N ILE A 92 4.09 -0.20 18.29
CA ILE A 92 4.64 0.83 17.40
C ILE A 92 3.60 1.92 17.13
N PRO A 93 4.00 3.12 16.67
CA PRO A 93 3.04 4.16 16.31
C PRO A 93 2.03 3.69 15.25
N ASN A 94 0.83 4.27 15.28
CA ASN A 94 -0.19 4.01 14.27
C ASN A 94 0.32 4.32 12.86
N ILE A 95 -0.05 3.47 11.90
CA ILE A 95 0.10 3.70 10.46
C ILE A 95 -0.53 5.07 10.14
N LYS A 96 0.22 5.90 9.40
CA LYS A 96 -0.15 7.30 9.14
C LYS A 96 -0.81 7.52 7.80
N PHE A 97 -0.56 6.63 6.86
CA PHE A 97 -1.21 6.59 5.55
C PHE A 97 -0.97 5.23 4.91
N VAL A 98 -1.74 4.91 3.89
CA VAL A 98 -1.54 3.74 3.03
C VAL A 98 -1.57 4.16 1.57
N ILE A 99 -0.79 3.46 0.74
CA ILE A 99 -0.87 3.53 -0.72
C ILE A 99 -1.23 2.13 -1.17
N ILE A 100 -2.32 2.00 -1.92
CA ILE A 100 -2.91 0.72 -2.31
C ILE A 100 -2.97 0.70 -3.83
N ILE A 101 -2.32 -0.29 -4.44
CA ILE A 101 -2.34 -0.53 -5.88
C ILE A 101 -3.06 -1.85 -6.09
N SER A 102 -4.16 -1.82 -6.83
CA SER A 102 -4.99 -3.00 -7.14
C SER A 102 -5.36 -3.83 -5.90
N GLY A 103 -5.88 -3.15 -4.87
CA GLY A 103 -6.15 -3.74 -3.56
C GLY A 103 -7.59 -4.19 -3.39
N PHE A 104 -7.77 -5.25 -2.59
CA PHE A 104 -9.08 -5.80 -2.25
C PHE A 104 -9.33 -5.79 -0.74
N LYS A 105 -10.61 -5.79 -0.38
CA LYS A 105 -11.04 -5.89 1.02
C LYS A 105 -10.78 -7.30 1.55
N PHE A 106 -10.13 -7.38 2.71
CA PHE A 106 -10.01 -8.66 3.41
C PHE A 106 -11.37 -9.05 3.99
N GLY A 107 -11.94 -10.16 3.50
CA GLY A 107 -13.33 -10.53 3.73
C GLY A 107 -14.28 -10.28 2.55
N ALA A 108 -13.78 -9.84 1.40
CA ALA A 108 -14.55 -9.85 0.15
C ALA A 108 -14.88 -11.29 -0.29
N PRO A 109 -15.87 -11.53 -1.17
CA PRO A 109 -16.24 -12.89 -1.62
C PRO A 109 -15.06 -13.74 -2.12
N GLU A 110 -14.05 -13.10 -2.70
CA GLU A 110 -12.85 -13.73 -3.25
C GLU A 110 -11.78 -14.01 -2.19
N PHE A 111 -11.86 -13.36 -1.02
CA PHE A 111 -10.87 -13.38 0.03
C PHE A 111 -11.56 -13.53 1.38
N GLY A 112 -11.65 -14.75 1.91
CA GLY A 112 -12.27 -15.01 3.22
C GLY A 112 -11.72 -14.10 4.33
N CYS A 113 -12.51 -13.85 5.37
CA CYS A 113 -12.12 -12.97 6.47
C CYS A 113 -11.58 -13.77 7.67
N PRO A 114 -10.29 -13.64 8.05
CA PRO A 114 -9.80 -14.26 9.28
C PRO A 114 -10.39 -13.54 10.50
N LYS A 115 -10.56 -14.26 11.61
CA LYS A 115 -11.07 -13.70 12.89
C LYS A 115 -10.31 -12.44 13.32
N LEU A 116 -9.00 -12.41 13.07
CA LEU A 116 -8.13 -11.27 13.39
C LEU A 116 -8.53 -9.99 12.62
N ALA A 117 -9.12 -10.11 11.44
CA ALA A 117 -9.52 -8.97 10.61
C ALA A 117 -11.04 -8.66 10.68
N ALA A 118 -11.81 -9.40 11.49
CA ALA A 118 -13.27 -9.32 11.51
C ALA A 118 -13.81 -7.89 11.73
N ASN A 119 -13.13 -7.13 12.59
CA ASN A 119 -13.50 -5.75 12.93
C ASN A 119 -12.66 -4.69 12.20
N ALA A 120 -11.79 -5.08 11.25
CA ALA A 120 -10.93 -4.11 10.57
C ALA A 120 -11.75 -3.06 9.80
N TYR A 121 -12.90 -3.45 9.26
CA TYR A 121 -13.81 -2.60 8.50
C TYR A 121 -15.15 -2.35 9.20
N SER A 122 -15.25 -2.56 10.52
CA SER A 122 -16.48 -2.32 11.30
C SER A 122 -16.86 -0.83 11.37
N SER A 123 -15.88 0.05 11.19
CA SER A 123 -16.04 1.49 11.02
C SER A 123 -15.07 2.00 9.95
N PRO A 124 -15.41 3.10 9.26
CA PRO A 124 -14.54 3.68 8.23
C PRO A 124 -13.11 3.90 8.74
N ILE A 125 -12.14 3.58 7.88
CA ILE A 125 -10.72 3.74 8.18
C ILE A 125 -10.35 5.21 7.99
N GLU A 126 -10.01 5.88 9.10
CA GLU A 126 -9.59 7.29 9.12
C GLU A 126 -8.17 7.51 8.55
N CYS A 127 -7.37 6.44 8.47
CA CYS A 127 -6.02 6.49 7.92
C CYS A 127 -6.05 7.01 6.47
N PRO A 128 -5.38 8.14 6.15
CA PRO A 128 -5.32 8.67 4.79
C PRO A 128 -4.87 7.60 3.79
N SER A 129 -5.60 7.46 2.69
CA SER A 129 -5.33 6.45 1.68
C SER A 129 -5.25 7.04 0.28
N LEU A 130 -4.33 6.49 -0.51
CA LEU A 130 -4.22 6.70 -1.94
C LEU A 130 -4.43 5.34 -2.62
N HIS A 131 -5.39 5.26 -3.53
CA HIS A 131 -5.76 4.05 -4.26
C HIS A 131 -5.47 4.22 -5.74
N PHE A 132 -4.90 3.20 -6.36
CA PHE A 132 -4.75 3.08 -7.80
C PHE A 132 -5.59 1.90 -8.29
N ILE A 133 -6.53 2.19 -9.21
CA ILE A 133 -7.49 1.22 -9.75
C ILE A 133 -7.32 1.15 -11.27
N GLY A 134 -7.11 -0.05 -11.79
CA GLY A 134 -6.99 -0.29 -13.22
C GLY A 134 -8.36 -0.38 -13.89
N GLU A 135 -8.57 0.37 -14.98
CA GLU A 135 -9.82 0.34 -15.75
C GLU A 135 -10.07 -1.01 -16.43
N LYS A 136 -9.00 -1.79 -16.70
CA LYS A 136 -9.10 -3.13 -17.27
C LYS A 136 -9.12 -4.24 -16.22
N GLU A 137 -9.21 -3.89 -14.94
CA GLU A 137 -9.29 -4.87 -13.86
C GLU A 137 -10.65 -5.58 -13.89
N THR A 138 -10.61 -6.91 -13.94
CA THR A 138 -11.79 -7.78 -13.92
C THR A 138 -12.62 -7.65 -12.65
N LYS A 139 -11.98 -7.25 -11.54
CA LYS A 139 -12.58 -7.12 -10.21
C LYS A 139 -12.68 -5.66 -9.72
N LYS A 140 -12.78 -4.70 -10.65
CA LYS A 140 -12.84 -3.26 -10.34
C LYS A 140 -13.87 -2.93 -9.26
N THR A 141 -15.07 -3.51 -9.33
CA THR A 141 -16.14 -3.30 -8.33
C THR A 141 -15.69 -3.68 -6.91
N SER A 142 -14.93 -4.77 -6.76
CA SER A 142 -14.40 -5.18 -5.44
C SER A 142 -13.32 -4.22 -4.92
N GLU A 143 -12.56 -3.57 -5.79
CA GLU A 143 -11.64 -2.49 -5.40
C GLU A 143 -12.39 -1.22 -4.98
N GLU A 144 -13.46 -0.86 -5.69
CA GLU A 144 -14.32 0.28 -5.35
C GLU A 144 -15.04 0.08 -4.00
N GLU A 145 -15.43 -1.15 -3.67
CA GLU A 145 -15.95 -1.49 -2.33
C GLU A 145 -14.89 -1.32 -1.23
N LEU A 146 -13.62 -1.60 -1.53
CA LEU A 146 -12.54 -1.31 -0.60
C LEU A 146 -12.39 0.20 -0.38
N VAL A 147 -12.44 1.01 -1.44
CA VAL A 147 -12.35 2.48 -1.36
C VAL A 147 -13.40 3.05 -0.39
N LYS A 148 -14.64 2.55 -0.45
CA LYS A 148 -15.75 2.98 0.43
C LYS A 148 -15.47 2.73 1.92
N CYS A 149 -14.52 1.86 2.25
CA CYS A 149 -14.12 1.60 3.64
C CYS A 149 -13.19 2.68 4.22
N PHE A 150 -12.73 3.65 3.44
CA PHE A 150 -11.82 4.72 3.89
C PHE A 150 -12.52 6.08 3.95
N VAL A 151 -12.09 6.92 4.88
CA VAL A 151 -12.56 8.31 4.97
C VAL A 151 -11.77 9.19 4.01
N ASN A 152 -12.47 9.89 3.11
CA ASN A 152 -11.89 10.82 2.11
C ASN A 152 -10.67 10.23 1.35
N PRO A 153 -10.81 9.04 0.73
CA PRO A 153 -9.73 8.41 -0.02
C PRO A 153 -9.38 9.26 -1.25
N VAL A 154 -8.09 9.27 -1.61
CA VAL A 154 -7.65 9.76 -2.92
C VAL A 154 -7.63 8.56 -3.86
N VAL A 155 -8.28 8.66 -5.01
CA VAL A 155 -8.38 7.57 -5.99
C VAL A 155 -7.85 8.05 -7.33
N ILE A 156 -6.98 7.25 -7.94
CA ILE A 156 -6.46 7.45 -9.29
C ILE A 156 -6.84 6.23 -10.12
N HIS A 157 -7.57 6.48 -11.21
CA HIS A 157 -7.88 5.46 -12.20
C HIS A 157 -6.82 5.48 -13.30
N HIS A 158 -6.43 4.32 -13.81
CA HIS A 158 -5.44 4.21 -14.89
C HIS A 158 -5.90 3.21 -15.96
N PRO A 159 -5.50 3.37 -17.24
CA PRO A 159 -6.05 2.60 -18.37
C PRO A 159 -5.61 1.12 -18.45
N GLU A 160 -4.83 0.66 -17.47
CA GLU A 160 -4.22 -0.67 -17.47
C GLU A 160 -5.02 -1.63 -16.57
N GLY A 161 -4.57 -2.88 -16.44
CA GLY A 161 -5.17 -3.88 -15.54
C GLY A 161 -4.45 -3.96 -14.19
N HIS A 162 -4.36 -5.16 -13.64
CA HIS A 162 -3.71 -5.48 -12.36
C HIS A 162 -2.19 -5.26 -12.37
N LYS A 163 -1.71 -4.02 -12.23
CA LYS A 163 -0.26 -3.70 -12.20
C LYS A 163 0.04 -2.37 -11.51
N VAL A 164 1.30 -2.16 -11.18
CA VAL A 164 1.81 -0.82 -10.83
C VAL A 164 1.57 0.12 -12.03
N PRO A 165 0.87 1.25 -11.84
CA PRO A 165 0.48 2.11 -12.96
C PRO A 165 1.66 2.95 -13.45
N ASN A 166 1.67 3.20 -14.75
CA ASN A 166 2.43 4.32 -15.31
C ASN A 166 1.73 5.64 -14.95
N LEU A 167 2.42 6.56 -14.26
CA LEU A 167 1.83 7.82 -13.84
C LEU A 167 1.89 8.87 -14.94
N ASP A 168 0.72 9.33 -15.39
CA ASP A 168 0.61 10.51 -16.24
C ASP A 168 0.80 11.82 -15.46
N ALA A 169 0.81 12.95 -16.19
CA ALA A 169 1.08 14.26 -15.60
C ALA A 169 0.04 14.69 -14.53
N GLU A 170 -1.22 14.24 -14.65
CA GLU A 170 -2.27 14.53 -13.68
C GLU A 170 -2.12 13.67 -12.42
N SER A 171 -1.91 12.38 -12.62
CA SER A 171 -1.64 11.41 -11.55
C SER A 171 -0.41 11.82 -10.74
N VAL A 172 0.67 12.25 -11.38
CA VAL A 172 1.86 12.79 -10.70
C VAL A 172 1.52 13.96 -9.78
N LYS A 173 0.70 14.92 -10.24
CA LYS A 173 0.27 16.06 -9.41
C LYS A 173 -0.52 15.58 -8.20
N THR A 174 -1.45 14.65 -8.39
CA THR A 174 -2.29 14.08 -7.33
C THR A 174 -1.46 13.32 -6.30
N VAL A 175 -0.51 12.48 -6.74
CA VAL A 175 0.42 11.76 -5.85
C VAL A 175 1.28 12.73 -5.05
N ILE A 176 1.85 13.75 -5.70
CA ILE A 176 2.65 14.78 -5.00
C ILE A 176 1.80 15.54 -3.97
N ALA A 177 0.55 15.89 -4.31
CA ALA A 177 -0.36 16.53 -3.39
C ALA A 177 -0.67 15.64 -2.17
N PHE A 178 -0.90 14.33 -2.39
CA PHE A 178 -1.07 13.35 -1.32
C PHE A 178 0.17 13.25 -0.43
N ILE A 179 1.37 13.14 -1.01
CA ILE A 179 2.64 13.12 -0.27
C ILE A 179 2.81 14.37 0.59
N ASN A 180 2.51 15.55 0.04
CA ASN A 180 2.58 16.81 0.76
C ASN A 180 1.55 16.91 1.89
N LYS A 181 0.37 16.32 1.72
CA LYS A 181 -0.66 16.20 2.78
C LYS A 181 -0.14 15.32 3.92
N VAL A 182 0.38 14.14 3.63
CA VAL A 182 0.81 13.19 4.69
C VAL A 182 2.07 13.65 5.42
N LYS A 183 2.96 14.42 4.77
CA LYS A 183 4.11 15.08 5.43
C LYS A 183 3.71 16.02 6.57
N LYS A 184 2.51 16.61 6.50
CA LYS A 184 1.99 17.54 7.52
C LYS A 184 1.37 16.82 8.72
N ILE A 185 1.21 15.49 8.67
CA ILE A 185 0.71 14.69 9.80
C ILE A 185 1.75 14.72 10.91
N LYS A 186 1.41 15.34 12.04
CA LYS A 186 2.30 15.41 13.20
C LYS A 186 2.57 14.01 13.74
N MET A 187 3.82 13.70 14.06
CA MET A 187 4.14 12.55 14.89
C MET A 187 3.60 12.83 16.30
N ALA A 188 2.66 12.01 16.78
CA ALA A 188 2.35 12.01 18.20
C ALA A 188 3.63 11.61 18.94
N LEU A 189 4.09 12.47 19.86
CA LEU A 189 5.12 12.09 20.81
C LEU A 189 4.57 10.87 21.57
N GLN A 190 5.26 9.73 21.48
CA GLN A 190 4.97 8.62 22.37
C GLN A 190 5.25 9.12 23.78
N GLY A 191 4.21 9.28 24.59
CA GLY A 191 4.36 9.57 26.01
C GLY A 191 5.26 8.52 26.61
N ASN A 192 6.32 8.95 27.29
CA ASN A 192 7.19 8.09 28.08
C ASN A 192 6.31 7.29 29.04
N SER A 193 6.01 6.05 28.68
CA SER A 193 5.38 5.10 29.58
C SER A 193 6.51 4.51 30.42
N LYS A 194 6.99 5.29 31.40
CA LYS A 194 7.65 4.70 32.56
C LYS A 194 6.55 4.07 33.40
N MET A 195 6.49 2.74 33.39
CA MET A 195 6.08 1.93 34.54
C MET A 195 7.19 0.91 34.76
#